data_AF-A0A8J3QAR7-F1
#
_entry.id   AF-A0A8J3QAR7-F1
#
_cell.length_a   1.000
_cell.length_b   1.000
_cell.length_c   1.000
_cell.angle_alpha   90.00
_cell.angle_beta   90.00
_cell.angle_gamma   90.00
#
_symmetry.space_group_name_H-M   'P 1'
#
loop_
_entity.id
_entity.type
_entity.pdbx_description
1 polymer ?
#
loop_
_entity_poly.entity_id
_entity_poly.type
_entity_poly.pdbx_seq_one_letter_code
_entity_poly.pdbx_strand_id
1 'polypeptide(L)'
;MGGDPAALRVLATLLRSRPQTLPELRGLRGLPTSDLDGVLERLVRSGFIELSGDRILYHAPDRAVEAQAAALAELVTLLPDLTREWQRGGNTAVVIDAELVHGHEQQWRPGPGTPP
;
A
#
# COMPACT_ATOMS: atom_id res chain seq x y z
N MET A 1 14.69 12.16 3.41
CA MET A 1 14.15 11.01 2.64
C MET A 1 15.17 10.65 1.58
N GLY A 2 16.02 9.65 1.84
CA GLY A 2 16.98 9.16 0.85
C GLY A 2 16.26 8.23 -0.11
N GLY A 3 16.30 8.50 -1.42
CA GLY A 3 15.73 7.61 -2.43
C GLY A 3 16.43 6.26 -2.41
N ASP A 4 15.67 5.17 -2.53
CA ASP A 4 16.19 3.81 -2.55
C ASP A 4 17.09 3.60 -3.79
N PRO A 5 18.42 3.47 -3.61
CA PRO A 5 19.33 3.34 -4.73
C PRO A 5 19.10 2.07 -5.55
N ALA A 6 18.48 1.02 -4.97
CA ALA A 6 18.15 -0.21 -5.68
C ALA A 6 16.97 0.02 -6.65
N ALA A 7 15.91 0.69 -6.20
CA ALA A 7 14.76 1.02 -7.04
C ALA A 7 15.15 1.90 -8.23
N LEU A 8 16.01 2.90 -8.00
CA LEU A 8 16.52 3.77 -9.07
C LEU A 8 17.39 3.00 -10.08
N ARG A 9 18.22 2.06 -9.61
CA ARG A 9 19.02 1.19 -10.49
C ARG A 9 18.14 0.28 -11.35
N VAL A 10 17.11 -0.35 -10.75
CA VAL A 10 16.16 -1.19 -11.50
C VAL A 10 15.40 -0.37 -12.52
N LEU A 11 14.89 0.81 -12.15
CA LEU A 11 14.21 1.71 -13.08
C LEU A 11 15.13 2.17 -14.22
N ALA A 12 16.37 2.54 -13.94
CA ALA A 12 17.34 2.92 -14.96
C ALA A 12 17.65 1.76 -15.93
N THR A 13 17.78 0.54 -15.41
CA THR A 13 17.98 -0.66 -16.23
C THR A 13 16.77 -0.93 -17.10
N LEU A 14 15.56 -0.87 -16.53
CA LEU A 14 14.29 -1.03 -17.24
C LEU A 14 14.15 -0.02 -18.39
N LEU A 15 14.41 1.26 -18.14
CA LEU A 15 14.28 2.31 -19.16
C LEU A 15 15.32 2.21 -20.27
N ARG A 16 16.51 1.65 -19.98
CA ARG A 16 17.60 1.45 -20.95
C ARG A 16 17.41 0.20 -21.80
N SER A 17 17.12 -0.93 -21.16
CA SER A 17 17.04 -2.25 -21.81
C SER A 17 15.66 -2.56 -22.38
N ARG A 18 14.61 -1.91 -21.84
CA ARG A 18 13.20 -2.04 -22.24
C ARG A 18 12.75 -3.49 -22.49
N PRO A 19 12.96 -4.43 -21.54
CA PRO A 19 12.37 -5.75 -21.64
C PRO A 19 10.85 -5.63 -21.76
N GLN A 20 10.24 -6.34 -22.68
CA GLN A 20 8.80 -6.29 -22.86
C GLN A 20 8.06 -7.21 -21.90
N THR A 21 8.78 -8.18 -21.30
CA THR A 21 8.18 -9.19 -20.44
C THR A 21 8.98 -9.42 -19.14
N LEU A 22 8.31 -9.94 -18.11
CA LEU A 22 8.95 -10.32 -16.84
C LEU A 22 10.03 -11.41 -17.01
N PRO A 23 9.86 -12.45 -17.85
CA PRO A 23 10.94 -13.39 -18.15
C PRO A 23 12.17 -12.73 -18.77
N GLU A 24 11.99 -11.81 -19.73
CA GLU A 24 13.10 -11.06 -20.32
C GLU A 24 13.83 -10.23 -19.28
N LEU A 25 13.09 -9.53 -18.43
CA LEU A 25 13.65 -8.76 -17.31
C LEU A 25 14.49 -9.63 -16.37
N ARG A 26 13.97 -10.80 -15.98
CA ARG A 26 14.69 -11.74 -15.09
C ARG A 26 15.91 -12.36 -15.76
N GLY A 27 15.93 -12.42 -17.09
CA GLY A 27 17.08 -12.86 -17.88
C GLY A 27 18.21 -11.82 -18.00
N LEU A 28 17.98 -10.56 -17.62
CA LEU A 28 19.00 -9.51 -17.71
C LEU A 28 20.12 -9.75 -16.70
N ARG A 29 21.33 -9.95 -17.21
CA ARG A 29 22.54 -10.00 -16.37
C ARG A 29 22.79 -8.65 -15.72
N GLY A 30 23.02 -8.67 -14.40
CA GLY A 30 23.35 -7.48 -13.62
C GLY A 30 22.16 -6.73 -13.03
N LEU A 31 20.95 -7.31 -13.05
CA LEU A 31 19.83 -6.80 -12.27
C LEU A 31 20.11 -7.01 -10.77
N PRO A 32 20.34 -5.95 -9.97
CA PRO A 32 20.92 -6.10 -8.65
C PRO A 32 19.83 -6.09 -7.59
N THR A 33 18.98 -7.12 -7.52
CA THR A 33 18.01 -7.18 -6.42
C THR A 33 17.59 -8.60 -6.08
N SER A 34 17.85 -9.01 -4.83
CA SER A 34 17.24 -10.20 -4.22
C SER A 34 15.73 -10.03 -4.01
N ASP A 35 15.24 -8.79 -3.97
CA ASP A 35 13.83 -8.40 -3.85
C ASP A 35 13.35 -7.65 -5.11
N LEU A 36 13.48 -8.28 -6.28
CA LEU A 36 13.02 -7.68 -7.53
C LEU A 36 11.50 -7.46 -7.53
N ASP A 37 10.73 -8.42 -7.02
CA ASP A 37 9.28 -8.34 -7.02
C ASP A 37 8.78 -7.17 -6.15
N GLY A 38 9.37 -6.95 -4.96
CA GLY A 38 9.05 -5.78 -4.12
C GLY A 38 9.48 -4.44 -4.74
N VAL A 39 10.54 -4.41 -5.54
CA VAL A 39 10.89 -3.21 -6.33
C VAL A 39 9.87 -2.98 -7.45
N LEU A 40 9.49 -4.02 -8.20
CA LEU A 40 8.51 -3.90 -9.29
C LEU A 40 7.16 -3.43 -8.78
N GLU A 41 6.68 -3.97 -7.66
CA GLU A 41 5.43 -3.54 -7.04
C GLU A 41 5.46 -2.04 -6.69
N ARG A 42 6.59 -1.56 -6.15
CA ARG A 42 6.76 -0.13 -5.86
C ARG A 42 6.78 0.72 -7.12
N LEU A 43 7.41 0.26 -8.20
CA LEU A 43 7.45 0.98 -9.47
C LEU A 43 6.06 1.02 -10.13
N VAL A 44 5.28 -0.05 -10.02
CA VAL A 44 3.87 -0.10 -10.46
C VAL A 44 3.02 0.88 -9.66
N ARG A 45 3.09 0.81 -8.32
CA ARG A 45 2.37 1.72 -7.43
C ARG A 45 2.75 3.18 -7.67
N SER A 46 3.98 3.42 -8.08
CA SER A 46 4.47 4.76 -8.42
C SER A 46 4.10 5.21 -9.83
N GLY A 47 3.50 4.34 -10.65
CA GLY A 47 3.08 4.66 -12.02
C GLY A 47 4.21 4.75 -13.03
N PHE A 48 5.43 4.29 -12.72
CA PHE A 48 6.54 4.28 -13.68
C PHE A 48 6.42 3.15 -14.71
N ILE A 49 5.83 2.04 -14.28
CA ILE A 49 5.55 0.88 -15.13
C ILE A 49 4.15 0.38 -14.86
N GLU A 50 3.59 -0.34 -15.82
CA GLU A 50 2.34 -1.10 -15.67
C GLU A 50 2.62 -2.56 -16.04
N LEU A 51 2.02 -3.49 -15.29
CA LEU A 51 2.11 -4.91 -15.55
C LEU A 51 0.76 -5.45 -16.00
N SER A 52 0.72 -5.98 -17.22
CA SER A 52 -0.47 -6.65 -17.78
C SER A 52 -0.13 -8.12 -18.04
N GLY A 53 -0.39 -8.97 -17.05
CA GLY A 53 0.08 -10.36 -17.06
C GLY A 53 1.59 -10.42 -16.95
N ASP A 54 2.25 -10.93 -17.99
CA ASP A 54 3.71 -10.98 -18.08
C ASP A 54 4.33 -9.76 -18.76
N ARG A 55 3.51 -8.88 -19.37
CA ARG A 55 3.98 -7.72 -20.13
C ARG A 55 4.28 -6.53 -19.24
N ILE A 56 5.32 -5.78 -19.63
CA ILE A 56 5.75 -4.55 -18.98
C ILE A 56 5.50 -3.38 -19.93
N LEU A 57 4.71 -2.41 -19.48
CA LEU A 57 4.53 -1.12 -20.14
C LEU A 57 5.27 -0.04 -19.36
N TYR A 58 5.80 0.95 -20.07
CA TYR A 58 6.61 2.02 -19.50
C TYR A 58 5.92 3.35 -19.64
N HIS A 59 5.88 4.10 -18.54
CA HIS A 59 5.45 5.49 -18.56
C HIS A 59 6.67 6.41 -18.48
N ALA A 60 6.56 7.57 -19.11
CA ALA A 60 7.58 8.59 -18.99
C ALA A 60 7.62 9.10 -17.54
N PRO A 61 8.81 9.32 -16.94
CA PRO A 61 8.90 9.70 -15.52
C PRO A 61 8.13 10.97 -15.14
N ASP A 62 8.08 11.93 -16.05
CA ASP A 62 7.29 13.16 -15.95
C ASP A 62 5.78 12.88 -15.85
N ARG A 63 5.28 11.93 -16.64
CA ARG A 63 3.86 11.51 -16.58
C ARG A 63 3.51 10.81 -15.27
N ALA A 64 4.41 9.99 -14.74
CA ALA A 64 4.21 9.33 -13.45
C ALA A 64 4.10 10.38 -12.32
N VAL A 65 4.96 11.39 -12.33
CA VAL A 65 4.93 12.49 -11.35
C VAL A 65 3.66 13.34 -11.51
N GLU A 66 3.29 13.69 -12.73
CA GLU A 66 2.07 14.44 -13.05
C GLU A 66 0.82 13.73 -12.51
N ALA A 67 0.70 12.42 -12.76
CA ALA A 67 -0.42 11.61 -12.27
C ALA A 67 -0.47 11.55 -10.74
N GLN A 68 0.67 11.40 -10.06
CA GLN A 68 0.72 11.43 -8.59
C GLN A 68 0.34 12.78 -8.01
N ALA A 69 0.80 13.87 -8.64
CA ALA A 69 0.45 15.23 -8.22
C ALA A 69 -1.06 15.48 -8.38
N ALA A 70 -1.65 15.02 -9.48
CA ALA A 70 -3.09 15.10 -9.71
C ALA A 70 -3.88 14.30 -8.65
N ALA A 71 -3.49 13.05 -8.39
CA ALA A 71 -4.13 12.21 -7.37
C ALA A 71 -4.01 12.82 -5.97
N LEU A 72 -2.85 13.39 -5.63
CA LEU A 72 -2.68 14.10 -4.35
C LEU A 72 -3.56 15.36 -4.29
N ALA A 73 -3.64 16.14 -5.37
CA ALA A 73 -4.49 17.31 -5.42
C ALA A 73 -5.97 16.94 -5.20
N GLU A 74 -6.46 15.87 -5.81
CA GLU A 74 -7.80 15.33 -5.57
C GLU A 74 -8.01 14.97 -4.10
N LEU A 75 -7.09 14.24 -3.48
CA LEU A 75 -7.18 13.91 -2.05
C LEU A 75 -7.19 15.16 -1.16
N VAL A 76 -6.37 16.17 -1.49
CA VAL A 76 -6.33 17.45 -0.78
C VAL A 76 -7.69 18.17 -0.86
N THR A 77 -8.40 18.06 -1.98
CA THR A 77 -9.74 18.67 -2.11
C THR A 77 -10.77 18.06 -1.16
N LEU A 78 -10.56 16.83 -0.68
CA LEU A 78 -11.44 16.14 0.27
C LEU A 78 -11.17 16.51 1.73
N LEU A 79 -10.03 17.14 2.04
CA LEU A 79 -9.64 17.47 3.41
C LEU A 79 -10.66 18.34 4.18
N PRO A 80 -11.32 19.35 3.57
CA PRO A 80 -12.34 20.12 4.28
C PRO A 80 -13.55 19.28 4.71
N ASP A 81 -13.96 18.32 3.88
CA ASP A 81 -15.07 17.42 4.20
C ASP A 81 -14.70 16.45 5.31
N LEU A 82 -13.50 15.85 5.23
CA LEU A 82 -12.93 15.01 6.30
C LEU A 82 -12.79 15.80 7.61
N THR A 83 -12.37 17.07 7.54
CA THR A 83 -12.27 17.95 8.71
C THR A 83 -13.65 18.20 9.33
N ARG A 84 -14.67 18.48 8.51
CA ARG A 84 -16.05 18.67 8.97
C ARG A 84 -16.63 17.39 9.56
N GLU A 85 -16.30 16.23 9.01
CA GLU A 85 -16.70 14.92 9.54
C GLU A 85 -16.04 14.66 10.90
N TRP A 86 -14.73 14.87 11.02
CA TRP A 86 -14.01 14.76 12.28
C TRP A 86 -14.59 15.67 13.38
N GLN A 87 -14.87 16.93 13.05
CA GLN A 87 -15.49 17.89 13.97
C GLN A 87 -16.92 17.48 14.39
N ARG A 88 -17.71 16.90 13.47
CA ARG A 88 -19.05 16.38 13.78
C ARG A 88 -18.99 15.09 14.60
N GLY A 89 -18.03 14.22 14.31
CA GLY A 89 -17.74 13.00 15.07
C GLY A 89 -17.30 13.28 16.51
N GLY A 90 -16.62 14.41 16.75
CA GLY A 90 -16.31 14.89 18.10
C GLY A 90 -17.54 15.24 18.95
N ASN A 91 -18.70 15.47 18.33
CA ASN A 91 -19.97 15.71 19.02
C ASN A 91 -20.84 14.45 19.14
N THR A 92 -20.44 13.35 18.50
CA THR A 92 -21.02 12.04 18.71
C THR A 92 -19.99 11.24 19.49
N ALA A 93 -19.84 11.59 20.77
CA ALA A 93 -19.49 10.58 21.75
C ALA A 93 -20.60 9.52 21.66
N VAL A 94 -20.45 8.55 20.76
CA VAL A 94 -20.95 7.22 21.04
C VAL A 94 -20.21 6.86 22.31
N VAL A 95 -20.84 7.12 23.44
CA VAL A 95 -20.57 6.41 24.67
C VAL A 95 -20.87 4.97 24.30
N ILE A 96 -19.85 4.28 23.77
CA ILE A 96 -19.84 2.84 23.83
C ILE A 96 -19.76 2.61 25.33
N ASP A 97 -20.92 2.41 25.93
CA ASP A 97 -21.06 1.93 27.29
C ASP A 97 -20.59 0.47 27.27
N ALA A 98 -19.30 0.29 27.02
CA ALA A 98 -18.62 -0.94 27.27
C ALA A 98 -18.50 -0.97 28.79
N GLU A 99 -19.52 -1.51 29.45
CA GLU A 99 -19.36 -2.06 30.78
C GLU A 99 -18.17 -3.04 30.69
N LEU A 100 -17.01 -2.56 31.12
CA LEU A 100 -15.82 -3.37 31.24
C LEU A 100 -16.05 -4.29 32.45
N VAL A 101 -16.79 -5.38 32.22
CA VAL A 101 -16.99 -6.44 33.20
C VAL A 101 -15.62 -7.02 33.48
N HIS A 102 -14.97 -6.54 34.53
CA HIS A 102 -13.78 -7.16 35.12
C HIS A 102 -14.23 -8.43 35.88
N GLY A 103 -14.77 -9.39 35.14
CA GLY A 103 -15.02 -10.73 35.64
C GLY A 103 -13.71 -11.50 35.57
N HIS A 104 -13.16 -11.87 36.73
CA HIS A 104 -12.12 -12.91 36.78
C HIS A 104 -12.59 -14.11 35.94
N GLU A 105 -11.68 -14.67 35.12
CA GLU A 105 -11.93 -15.74 34.12
C GLU A 105 -12.69 -16.99 34.65
N GLN A 106 -12.90 -17.10 35.97
CA GLN A 106 -13.63 -18.20 36.61
C GLN A 106 -15.16 -18.10 36.49
N GLN A 107 -15.72 -16.97 36.05
CA GLN A 107 -17.19 -16.80 35.99
C GLN A 107 -17.86 -17.37 34.73
N TRP A 108 -17.10 -17.79 33.72
CA TRP A 108 -17.63 -18.25 32.42
C TRP A 108 -17.32 -19.72 32.11
N ARG A 109 -16.64 -20.44 33.01
CA ARG A 109 -16.47 -21.89 32.84
C ARG A 109 -17.70 -22.61 33.38
N PRO A 110 -18.40 -23.43 32.58
CA PRO A 110 -19.39 -24.35 33.13
C PRO A 110 -18.66 -25.28 34.10
N GLY A 111 -19.09 -25.29 35.37
CA GLY A 111 -18.57 -26.21 36.37
C GLY A 111 -18.89 -27.66 36.01
N PRO A 112 -17.99 -28.61 36.28
CA PRO A 112 -18.29 -30.03 36.07
C PRO A 112 -19.29 -30.49 37.13
N GLY A 113 -20.57 -30.47 36.78
CA GLY A 113 -21.63 -30.96 37.67
C GLY A 113 -22.99 -30.34 37.43
N THR A 114 -23.58 -30.56 36.25
CA THR A 114 -25.04 -30.46 36.09
C THR A 114 -25.53 -31.85 35.71
N PRO A 115 -26.31 -32.57 36.56
CA PRO A 115 -26.98 -33.79 36.14
C PRO A 115 -28.13 -33.46 35.15
N PRO A 116 -28.61 -34.46 34.38
CA PRO A 116 -29.46 -34.23 33.19
C PRO A 116 -30.81 -33.58 33.50
#